data_AF-A0AAE8WA36-F1
#
_entry.id   AF-A0AAE8WA36-F1
#
_cell.length_a   1.000
_cell.length_b   1.000
_cell.length_c   1.000
_cell.angle_alpha   90.00
_cell.angle_beta   90.00
_cell.angle_gamma   90.00
#
_symmetry.space_group_name_H-M   'P 1'
#
loop_
_entity.id
_entity.type
_entity.pdbx_description
1 polymer ?
#
loop_
_entity_poly.entity_id
_entity_poly.type
_entity_poly.pdbx_seq_one_letter_code
_entity_poly.pdbx_strand_id
1 'polypeptide(L)'
;FDVPADWEVETPGTFIGFEDGKKGDGSVLIGMSAPAILKSEWCKSDDDKDGHEESKSLAAVGTKGQQGANDTGDIARNDSAWWVFGGYTDQEDASKKLMKIGKPEAYTTASGVEGSVATTYSTGAADKSKGKCDTDGKATTFAFKNSKGDFVSWTFHGAKGVKDEVPDATVQKILSTVRLYGTPTGG
;
A
#
# COMPACT_ATOMS: atom_id res chain seq x y z
N PHE A 1 -3.27 -9.89 10.04
CA PHE A 1 -2.40 -10.55 9.06
C PHE A 1 -1.08 -10.83 9.75
N ASP A 2 -0.30 -11.77 9.25
CA ASP A 2 1.02 -12.12 9.76
C ASP A 2 2.07 -11.75 8.72
N VAL A 3 3.22 -11.26 9.17
CA VAL A 3 4.36 -10.89 8.33
C VAL A 3 5.58 -11.75 8.65
N PRO A 4 6.52 -11.91 7.70
CA PRO A 4 7.83 -12.48 8.00
C PRO A 4 8.55 -11.77 9.16
N ALA A 5 9.46 -12.48 9.84
CA ALA A 5 10.08 -12.01 11.08
C ALA A 5 11.02 -10.79 10.92
N ASP A 6 11.42 -10.48 9.69
CA ASP A 6 12.24 -9.32 9.32
C ASP A 6 11.42 -8.03 9.12
N TRP A 7 10.09 -8.09 9.30
CA TRP A 7 9.21 -6.92 9.25
C TRP A 7 9.01 -6.34 10.65
N GLU A 8 9.17 -5.03 10.77
CA GLU A 8 8.92 -4.27 11.99
C GLU A 8 7.41 -4.07 12.14
N VAL A 9 6.80 -4.68 13.16
CA VAL A 9 5.37 -4.56 13.42
C VAL A 9 5.12 -3.36 14.33
N GLU A 10 4.47 -2.34 13.80
CA GLU A 10 4.14 -1.11 14.52
C GLU A 10 2.89 -1.28 15.40
N THR A 11 2.69 -0.30 16.28
CA THR A 11 1.49 -0.28 17.13
C THR A 11 0.22 -0.08 16.30
N PRO A 12 -0.96 -0.54 16.77
CA PRO A 12 -2.22 -0.36 16.05
C PRO A 12 -2.60 1.10 15.75
N GLY A 13 -2.12 2.04 16.58
CA GLY A 13 -2.36 3.47 16.41
C GLY A 13 -1.39 4.17 15.46
N THR A 14 -0.31 3.51 15.04
CA THR A 14 0.64 4.07 14.09
C THR A 14 -0.04 4.22 12.73
N PHE A 15 0.12 5.39 12.11
CA PHE A 15 -0.40 5.74 10.80
C PHE A 15 0.73 6.04 9.83
N ILE A 16 0.65 5.51 8.61
CA ILE A 16 1.55 5.84 7.50
C ILE A 16 0.74 6.18 6.26
N GLY A 17 1.27 7.04 5.41
CA GLY A 17 0.60 7.43 4.18
C GLY A 17 1.45 8.34 3.32
N PHE A 18 0.92 8.65 2.15
CA PHE A 18 1.46 9.65 1.25
C PHE A 18 0.54 10.87 1.25
N GLU A 19 1.15 12.05 1.27
CA GLU A 19 0.44 13.33 1.19
C GLU A 19 0.06 13.67 -0.26
N ASP A 20 -0.93 14.54 -0.40
CA ASP A 20 -1.36 15.11 -1.66
C ASP A 20 -0.43 16.27 -2.03
N GLY A 21 0.57 15.96 -2.86
CA GLY A 21 1.58 16.92 -3.31
C GLY A 21 1.01 18.11 -4.07
N LYS A 22 -0.20 17.98 -4.67
CA LYS A 22 -0.85 19.09 -5.37
C LYS A 22 -1.42 20.14 -4.43
N LYS A 23 -1.84 19.73 -3.22
CA LYS A 23 -2.38 20.66 -2.23
C LYS A 23 -1.28 21.38 -1.45
N GLY A 24 -0.17 20.69 -1.17
CA GLY A 24 0.96 21.25 -0.43
C GLY A 24 0.61 21.72 0.99
N ASP A 25 -0.48 21.18 1.57
CA ASP A 25 -1.01 21.57 2.88
C ASP A 25 -0.91 20.45 3.93
N GLY A 26 -0.20 19.35 3.60
CA GLY A 26 -0.11 18.15 4.44
C GLY A 26 -1.35 17.25 4.41
N SER A 27 -2.32 17.51 3.53
CA SER A 27 -3.46 16.61 3.33
C SER A 27 -2.99 15.22 2.92
N VAL A 28 -3.52 14.18 3.58
CA VAL A 28 -3.24 12.79 3.20
C VAL A 28 -3.96 12.45 1.88
N LEU A 29 -3.20 11.93 0.90
CA LEU A 29 -3.73 11.36 -0.33
C LEU A 29 -4.23 9.93 -0.13
N ILE A 30 -3.40 9.10 0.52
CA ILE A 30 -3.69 7.70 0.84
C ILE A 30 -2.89 7.29 2.08
N GLY A 31 -3.48 6.48 2.95
CA GLY A 31 -2.79 6.02 4.15
C GLY A 31 -3.47 4.84 4.83
N MET A 32 -2.80 4.27 5.81
CA MET A 32 -3.24 3.08 6.56
C MET A 32 -2.73 3.11 7.99
N SER A 33 -3.37 2.29 8.83
CA SER A 33 -3.04 2.08 10.23
C SER A 33 -2.49 0.67 10.48
N ALA A 34 -1.89 0.50 11.66
CA ALA A 34 -1.27 -0.73 12.12
C ALA A 34 -0.28 -1.33 11.11
N PRO A 35 0.71 -0.54 10.63
CA PRO A 35 1.59 -1.01 9.60
C PRO A 35 2.58 -2.07 10.12
N ALA A 36 3.02 -2.93 9.22
CA ALA A 36 4.30 -3.59 9.36
C ALA A 36 5.22 -3.11 8.24
N ILE A 37 6.44 -2.72 8.57
CA ILE A 37 7.39 -2.05 7.67
C ILE A 37 8.59 -2.97 7.45
N LEU A 38 8.97 -3.15 6.19
CA LEU A 38 10.17 -3.88 5.82
C LEU A 38 11.28 -2.89 5.49
N LYS A 39 12.42 -3.03 6.17
CA LYS A 39 13.62 -2.18 6.01
C LYS A 39 13.24 -0.68 6.03
N SER A 40 12.88 -0.17 7.20
CA SER A 40 12.43 1.21 7.42
C SER A 40 13.41 2.26 6.88
N GLU A 41 14.72 2.00 6.95
CA GLU A 41 15.78 2.83 6.39
C GLU A 41 16.46 2.20 5.15
N TRP A 42 15.66 1.67 4.21
CA TRP A 42 16.19 0.98 3.03
C TRP A 42 17.01 1.90 2.11
N CYS A 43 16.55 3.14 1.94
CA CYS A 43 17.28 4.14 1.17
C CYS A 43 17.27 5.48 1.91
N LYS A 44 18.42 6.15 1.93
CA LYS A 44 18.57 7.50 2.48
C LYS A 44 18.97 8.48 1.39
N SER A 45 18.32 9.63 1.35
CA SER A 45 18.66 10.73 0.45
C SER A 45 18.45 12.09 1.10
N ASP A 46 19.31 13.04 0.75
CA ASP A 46 19.19 14.47 1.02
C ASP A 46 18.97 15.13 -0.36
N ASP A 47 17.79 14.90 -0.93
CA ASP A 47 17.47 15.29 -2.31
C ASP A 47 17.23 16.82 -2.43
N ASP A 48 16.82 17.47 -1.34
CA ASP A 48 16.64 18.93 -1.25
C ASP A 48 17.90 19.68 -0.80
N LYS A 49 18.94 18.97 -0.35
CA LYS A 49 20.26 19.50 0.02
C LYS A 49 20.21 20.43 1.21
N ASP A 50 19.31 20.16 2.16
CA ASP A 50 19.21 20.91 3.41
C ASP A 50 20.18 20.40 4.49
N GLY A 51 20.85 19.27 4.24
CA GLY A 51 21.79 18.62 5.14
C GLY A 51 21.16 17.55 6.05
N HIS A 52 19.89 17.22 5.86
CA HIS A 52 19.16 16.16 6.56
C HIS A 52 18.81 15.02 5.60
N GLU A 53 19.22 13.79 5.96
CA GLU A 53 18.84 12.61 5.18
C GLU A 53 17.42 12.16 5.53
N GLU A 54 16.56 12.10 4.53
CA GLU A 54 15.27 11.42 4.62
C GLU A 54 15.43 9.92 4.35
N SER A 55 14.68 9.11 5.09
CA SER A 55 14.70 7.65 4.96
C SER A 55 13.43 7.14 4.30
N LYS A 56 13.60 6.28 3.29
CA LYS A 56 12.54 5.59 2.57
C LYS A 56 12.56 4.10 2.91
N SER A 57 11.41 3.57 3.30
CA SER A 57 11.25 2.13 3.55
C SER A 57 11.16 1.34 2.24
N LEU A 58 11.56 0.07 2.27
CA LEU A 58 11.47 -0.80 1.10
C LEU A 58 10.00 -1.14 0.78
N ALA A 59 9.23 -1.49 1.79
CA ALA A 59 7.83 -1.85 1.68
C ALA A 59 7.09 -1.69 3.01
N ALA A 60 5.77 -1.59 2.94
CA ALA A 60 4.91 -1.67 4.11
C ALA A 60 3.60 -2.40 3.78
N VAL A 61 2.98 -2.96 4.82
CA VAL A 61 1.64 -3.53 4.78
C VAL A 61 0.81 -2.97 5.92
N GLY A 62 -0.50 -2.83 5.75
CA GLY A 62 -1.36 -2.34 6.82
C GLY A 62 -2.82 -2.34 6.41
N THR A 63 -3.67 -1.69 7.21
CA THR A 63 -5.12 -1.71 7.02
C THR A 63 -5.75 -0.32 7.03
N LYS A 64 -6.83 -0.15 6.26
CA LYS A 64 -7.57 1.11 6.14
C LYS A 64 -9.07 0.87 6.23
N GLY A 65 -9.78 1.72 6.97
CA GLY A 65 -11.25 1.76 6.96
C GLY A 65 -11.78 2.46 5.72
N GLN A 66 -12.83 1.92 5.10
CA GLN A 66 -13.37 2.39 3.82
C GLN A 66 -14.76 3.00 4.01
N GLN A 67 -14.82 4.07 4.80
CA GLN A 67 -16.08 4.74 5.08
C GLN A 67 -16.69 5.31 3.78
N GLY A 68 -17.96 4.98 3.53
CA GLY A 68 -18.68 5.44 2.34
C GLY A 68 -18.41 4.63 1.07
N ALA A 69 -17.58 3.58 1.13
CA ALA A 69 -17.41 2.67 0.00
C ALA A 69 -18.61 1.71 -0.15
N ASN A 70 -18.87 1.26 -1.37
CA ASN A 70 -20.05 0.46 -1.71
C ASN A 70 -19.74 -0.98 -2.11
N ASP A 71 -18.53 -1.25 -2.62
CA ASP A 71 -18.11 -2.58 -3.06
C ASP A 71 -16.60 -2.79 -2.90
N THR A 72 -16.18 -4.05 -2.81
CA THR A 72 -14.77 -4.42 -2.61
C THR A 72 -13.93 -4.28 -3.88
N GLY A 73 -14.52 -4.38 -5.07
CA GLY A 73 -13.79 -4.35 -6.33
C GLY A 73 -13.20 -2.97 -6.60
N ASP A 74 -14.03 -1.94 -6.46
CA ASP A 74 -13.63 -0.54 -6.62
C ASP A 74 -12.63 -0.13 -5.53
N ILE A 75 -12.82 -0.56 -4.27
CA ILE A 75 -11.84 -0.31 -3.21
C ILE A 75 -10.48 -0.90 -3.59
N ALA A 76 -10.43 -2.20 -3.92
CA ALA A 76 -9.18 -2.89 -4.21
C ALA A 76 -8.44 -2.24 -5.39
N ARG A 77 -9.18 -1.91 -6.45
CA ARG A 77 -8.64 -1.25 -7.64
C ARG A 77 -8.14 0.17 -7.32
N ASN A 78 -8.92 0.97 -6.62
CA ASN A 78 -8.61 2.39 -6.39
C ASN A 78 -7.50 2.57 -5.36
N ASP A 79 -7.54 1.86 -4.23
CA ASP A 79 -6.49 1.96 -3.20
C ASP A 79 -5.14 1.51 -3.76
N SER A 80 -5.08 0.36 -4.46
CA SER A 80 -3.81 -0.10 -5.05
C SER A 80 -3.25 0.92 -6.05
N ALA A 81 -4.12 1.59 -6.82
CA ALA A 81 -3.71 2.66 -7.71
C ALA A 81 -3.20 3.89 -6.93
N TRP A 82 -3.91 4.35 -5.90
CA TRP A 82 -3.51 5.51 -5.11
C TRP A 82 -2.19 5.29 -4.37
N TRP A 83 -1.93 4.10 -3.84
CA TRP A 83 -0.65 3.76 -3.21
C TRP A 83 0.52 3.85 -4.19
N VAL A 84 0.34 3.38 -5.43
CA VAL A 84 1.37 3.51 -6.47
C VAL A 84 1.53 4.96 -6.92
N PHE A 85 0.43 5.65 -7.16
CA PHE A 85 0.44 7.04 -7.61
C PHE A 85 1.11 7.96 -6.57
N GLY A 86 0.70 7.86 -5.32
CA GLY A 86 1.18 8.73 -4.24
C GLY A 86 2.65 8.47 -3.87
N GLY A 87 3.06 7.20 -3.82
CA GLY A 87 4.38 6.82 -3.28
C GLY A 87 5.48 6.56 -4.31
N TYR A 88 5.11 6.39 -5.59
CA TYR A 88 6.03 5.90 -6.62
C TYR A 88 5.83 6.62 -7.96
N THR A 89 5.25 7.81 -7.93
CA THR A 89 5.21 8.75 -9.06
C THR A 89 5.41 10.17 -8.54
N ASP A 90 5.56 11.12 -9.46
CA ASP A 90 5.57 12.57 -9.17
C ASP A 90 4.16 13.15 -8.88
N GLN A 91 3.13 12.30 -8.78
CA GLN A 91 1.73 12.67 -8.58
C GLN A 91 1.15 13.59 -9.68
N GLU A 92 1.81 13.69 -10.84
CA GLU A 92 1.27 14.40 -12.00
C GLU A 92 0.27 13.54 -12.77
N ASP A 93 -0.74 14.16 -13.37
CA ASP A 93 -1.74 13.41 -14.15
C ASP A 93 -1.12 12.65 -15.32
N ALA A 94 0.00 13.16 -15.85
CA ALA A 94 0.78 12.49 -16.89
C ALA A 94 1.38 11.15 -16.43
N SER A 95 1.58 10.93 -15.13
CA SER A 95 2.15 9.70 -14.57
C SER A 95 1.14 8.57 -14.46
N LYS A 96 -0.17 8.87 -14.53
CA LYS A 96 -1.22 7.83 -14.56
C LYS A 96 -1.06 6.86 -15.73
N LYS A 97 -0.47 7.29 -16.85
CA LYS A 97 -0.19 6.41 -18.01
C LYS A 97 0.97 5.44 -17.79
N LEU A 98 1.80 5.69 -16.78
CA LEU A 98 2.92 4.84 -16.37
C LEU A 98 2.45 3.73 -15.41
N MET A 99 1.20 3.79 -14.95
CA MET A 99 0.63 2.83 -14.03
C MET A 99 -0.17 1.77 -14.79
N LYS A 100 0.11 0.50 -14.48
CA LYS A 100 -0.73 -0.63 -14.87
C LYS A 100 -1.65 -0.99 -13.71
N ILE A 101 -2.89 -0.50 -13.78
CA ILE A 101 -3.92 -0.81 -12.80
C ILE A 101 -4.53 -2.18 -13.11
N GLY A 102 -4.42 -3.11 -12.16
CA GLY A 102 -5.02 -4.44 -12.27
C GLY A 102 -6.55 -4.40 -12.24
N LYS A 103 -7.17 -5.43 -12.84
CA LYS A 103 -8.61 -5.66 -12.66
C LYS A 103 -8.83 -6.30 -11.30
N PRO A 104 -9.89 -5.91 -10.56
CA PRO A 104 -10.23 -6.59 -9.32
C PRO A 104 -10.68 -8.02 -9.60
N GLU A 105 -10.23 -8.94 -8.75
CA GLU A 105 -10.56 -10.37 -8.80
C GLU A 105 -11.10 -10.82 -7.44
N ALA A 106 -12.05 -11.75 -7.43
CA ALA A 106 -12.55 -12.34 -6.20
C ALA A 106 -11.45 -13.14 -5.51
N TYR A 107 -11.34 -13.01 -4.19
CA TYR A 107 -10.33 -13.70 -3.40
C TYR A 107 -10.88 -14.10 -2.03
N THR A 108 -10.45 -15.28 -1.57
CA THR A 108 -10.78 -15.80 -0.24
C THR A 108 -9.48 -16.13 0.50
N THR A 109 -9.30 -15.58 1.69
CA THR A 109 -8.12 -15.84 2.52
C THR A 109 -8.14 -17.25 3.10
N ALA A 110 -7.02 -17.71 3.67
CA ALA A 110 -6.97 -19.03 4.32
C ALA A 110 -7.91 -19.14 5.53
N SER A 111 -8.30 -18.01 6.13
CA SER A 111 -9.28 -17.96 7.21
C SER A 111 -10.73 -17.79 6.73
N GLY A 112 -10.97 -17.86 5.42
CA GLY A 112 -12.31 -17.75 4.83
C GLY A 112 -12.85 -16.32 4.69
N VAL A 113 -11.99 -15.28 4.75
CA VAL A 113 -12.45 -13.91 4.50
C VAL A 113 -12.58 -13.70 3.00
N GLU A 114 -13.80 -13.42 2.54
CA GLU A 114 -14.11 -13.16 1.13
C GLU A 114 -14.03 -11.67 0.82
N GLY A 115 -13.56 -11.34 -0.37
CA GLY A 115 -13.40 -9.98 -0.84
C GLY A 115 -12.90 -9.89 -2.27
N SER A 116 -12.35 -8.74 -2.61
CA SER A 116 -11.72 -8.50 -3.91
C SER A 116 -10.27 -8.09 -3.73
N VAL A 117 -9.39 -8.54 -4.61
CA VAL A 117 -7.98 -8.16 -4.65
C VAL A 117 -7.64 -7.52 -5.99
N ALA A 118 -6.80 -6.48 -5.98
CA ALA A 118 -6.22 -5.91 -7.17
C ALA A 118 -4.77 -5.50 -6.91
N THR A 119 -3.94 -5.59 -7.94
CA THR A 119 -2.54 -5.16 -7.90
C THR A 119 -2.32 -4.07 -8.95
N THR A 120 -1.68 -2.99 -8.55
CA THR A 120 -1.20 -1.94 -9.46
C THR A 120 0.31 -1.86 -9.40
N TYR A 121 0.96 -1.54 -10.51
CA TYR A 121 2.39 -1.21 -10.53
C TYR A 121 2.72 -0.08 -11.50
N SER A 122 3.80 0.66 -11.26
CA SER A 122 4.34 1.65 -12.20
C SER A 122 5.50 1.09 -13.03
N THR A 123 5.76 1.71 -14.17
CA THR A 123 6.92 1.42 -15.03
C THR A 123 7.47 2.72 -15.61
N GLY A 124 8.75 3.01 -15.33
CA GLY A 124 9.42 4.25 -15.75
C GLY A 124 8.95 5.50 -15.01
N ALA A 125 8.27 5.35 -13.87
CA ALA A 125 7.90 6.49 -13.03
C ALA A 125 9.11 7.07 -12.30
N ALA A 126 10.06 6.22 -11.93
CA ALA A 126 11.34 6.65 -11.35
C ALA A 126 12.18 7.55 -12.27
N ASP A 127 11.96 7.50 -13.60
CA ASP A 127 12.68 8.36 -14.55
C ASP A 127 12.12 9.80 -14.58
N LYS A 128 10.91 10.00 -14.04
CA LYS A 128 10.23 11.30 -13.95
C LYS A 128 10.62 12.04 -12.68
N SER A 129 10.76 11.30 -11.60
CA SER A 129 11.26 11.80 -10.33
C SER A 129 12.80 11.74 -10.35
N LYS A 130 13.48 12.69 -9.69
CA LYS A 130 14.95 12.83 -9.77
C LYS A 130 15.66 12.45 -8.47
N GLY A 131 14.93 11.90 -7.51
CA GLY A 131 15.44 11.52 -6.20
C GLY A 131 16.28 10.24 -6.28
N LYS A 132 17.33 10.18 -5.46
CA LYS A 132 18.22 9.01 -5.38
C LYS A 132 17.46 7.73 -5.00
N CYS A 133 16.40 7.86 -4.20
CA CYS A 133 15.61 6.76 -3.67
C CYS A 133 14.34 6.47 -4.49
N ASP A 134 14.22 7.06 -5.68
CA ASP A 134 13.08 6.86 -6.54
C ASP A 134 13.13 5.52 -7.27
N THR A 135 11.98 4.86 -7.28
CA THR A 135 11.80 3.54 -7.87
C THR A 135 10.41 3.47 -8.47
N ASP A 136 10.23 2.56 -9.44
CA ASP A 136 8.88 2.09 -9.70
C ASP A 136 8.29 1.45 -8.43
N GLY A 137 6.97 1.37 -8.38
CA GLY A 137 6.24 0.85 -7.24
C GLY A 137 5.29 -0.25 -7.64
N LYS A 138 4.87 -1.02 -6.65
CA LYS A 138 3.69 -1.87 -6.75
C LYS A 138 2.91 -1.83 -5.46
N ALA A 139 1.60 -1.98 -5.58
CA ALA A 139 0.71 -2.14 -4.45
C ALA A 139 -0.32 -3.23 -4.74
N THR A 140 -0.59 -4.07 -3.74
CA THR A 140 -1.65 -5.09 -3.78
C THR A 140 -2.62 -4.80 -2.66
N THR A 141 -3.88 -4.54 -3.00
CA THR A 141 -4.93 -4.26 -2.03
C THR A 141 -5.97 -5.36 -2.06
N PHE A 142 -6.32 -5.87 -0.89
CA PHE A 142 -7.45 -6.76 -0.66
C PHE A 142 -8.52 -6.03 0.16
N ALA A 143 -9.70 -5.87 -0.40
CA ALA A 143 -10.84 -5.22 0.23
C ALA A 143 -11.90 -6.25 0.61
N PHE A 144 -12.45 -6.11 1.82
CA PHE A 144 -13.38 -7.07 2.42
C PHE A 144 -14.27 -6.37 3.45
N LYS A 145 -15.24 -7.09 4.01
CA LYS A 145 -16.04 -6.61 5.15
C LYS A 145 -15.46 -7.11 6.47
N ASN A 146 -15.33 -6.22 7.45
CA ASN A 146 -14.89 -6.58 8.80
C ASN A 146 -16.00 -7.33 9.59
N SER A 147 -15.73 -7.69 10.84
CA SER A 147 -16.69 -8.36 11.74
C SER A 147 -17.97 -7.56 12.03
N LYS A 148 -17.96 -6.24 11.80
CA LYS A 148 -19.12 -5.35 11.93
C LYS A 148 -19.86 -5.14 10.62
N GLY A 149 -19.38 -5.70 9.51
CA GLY A 149 -19.95 -5.51 8.18
C GLY A 149 -19.44 -4.26 7.45
N ASP A 150 -18.53 -3.48 8.04
CA ASP A 150 -17.95 -2.30 7.41
C ASP A 150 -16.89 -2.70 6.39
N PHE A 151 -16.80 -1.94 5.28
CA PHE A 151 -15.73 -2.13 4.32
C PHE A 151 -14.37 -1.68 4.91
N VAL A 152 -13.37 -2.53 4.71
CA VAL A 152 -11.98 -2.30 5.07
C VAL A 152 -11.08 -2.81 3.95
N SER A 153 -9.84 -2.35 3.93
CA SER A 153 -8.81 -2.90 3.04
C SER A 153 -7.54 -3.25 3.82
N TRP A 154 -6.88 -4.31 3.38
CA TRP A 154 -5.47 -4.60 3.65
C TRP A 154 -4.68 -4.23 2.40
N THR A 155 -3.56 -3.53 2.55
CA THR A 155 -2.71 -3.18 1.40
C THR A 155 -1.25 -3.45 1.69
N PHE A 156 -0.56 -4.06 0.72
CA PHE A 156 0.88 -4.01 0.55
C PHE A 156 1.24 -2.88 -0.42
N HIS A 157 2.29 -2.12 -0.14
CA HIS A 157 3.02 -1.34 -1.15
C HIS A 157 4.53 -1.48 -0.97
N GLY A 158 5.29 -1.41 -2.06
CA GLY A 158 6.74 -1.54 -2.01
C GLY A 158 7.43 -1.15 -3.31
N ALA A 159 8.74 -0.96 -3.23
CA ALA A 159 9.58 -0.71 -4.39
C ALA A 159 9.52 -1.88 -5.39
N LYS A 160 9.54 -1.53 -6.68
CA LYS A 160 9.52 -2.44 -7.82
C LYS A 160 10.73 -2.18 -8.72
N GLY A 161 11.26 -3.23 -9.33
CA GLY A 161 12.40 -3.17 -10.25
C GLY A 161 13.74 -3.07 -9.54
N VAL A 162 13.77 -3.22 -8.22
CA VAL A 162 14.99 -3.14 -7.39
C VAL A 162 15.43 -4.52 -6.96
N LYS A 163 16.73 -4.68 -6.65
CA LYS A 163 17.31 -5.96 -6.23
C LYS A 163 16.60 -6.59 -5.03
N ASP A 164 16.14 -5.73 -4.11
CA ASP A 164 15.50 -6.15 -2.87
C ASP A 164 13.95 -6.18 -2.98
N GLU A 165 13.38 -6.09 -4.19
CA GLU A 165 11.93 -6.10 -4.39
C GLU A 165 11.29 -7.29 -3.66
N VAL A 166 10.25 -7.01 -2.86
CA VAL A 166 9.50 -8.07 -2.17
C VAL A 166 8.81 -8.96 -3.21
N PRO A 167 9.09 -10.27 -3.27
CA PRO A 167 8.49 -11.14 -4.26
C PRO A 167 6.96 -11.21 -4.13
N ASP A 168 6.24 -11.32 -5.25
CA ASP A 168 4.77 -11.42 -5.24
C ASP A 168 4.29 -12.63 -4.41
N ALA A 169 5.06 -13.71 -4.39
CA ALA A 169 4.79 -14.88 -3.54
C ALA A 169 4.78 -14.53 -2.04
N THR A 170 5.66 -13.63 -1.59
CA THR A 170 5.69 -13.13 -0.21
C THR A 170 4.46 -12.28 0.08
N VAL A 171 4.11 -11.38 -0.85
CA VAL A 171 2.89 -10.54 -0.73
C VAL A 171 1.64 -11.41 -0.63
N GLN A 172 1.51 -12.42 -1.49
CA GLN A 172 0.40 -13.38 -1.48
C GLN A 172 0.37 -14.22 -0.20
N LYS A 173 1.54 -14.62 0.32
CA LYS A 173 1.63 -15.33 1.60
C LYS A 173 1.11 -14.46 2.74
N ILE A 174 1.51 -13.19 2.84
CA ILE A 174 0.99 -12.26 3.85
C ILE A 174 -0.52 -12.09 3.69
N LEU A 175 -0.98 -11.80 2.47
CA LEU A 175 -2.41 -11.66 2.15
C LEU A 175 -3.23 -12.87 2.61
N SER A 176 -2.74 -14.08 2.37
CA SER A 176 -3.46 -15.32 2.72
C SER A 176 -3.77 -15.44 4.23
N THR A 177 -3.03 -14.73 5.09
CA THR A 177 -3.18 -14.72 6.55
C THR A 177 -4.14 -13.65 7.08
N VAL A 178 -4.69 -12.81 6.19
CA VAL A 178 -5.70 -11.80 6.56
C VAL A 178 -6.92 -12.50 7.15
N ARG A 179 -7.33 -12.04 8.33
CA ARG A 179 -8.40 -12.62 9.16
C ARG A 179 -9.13 -11.51 9.90
N LEU A 180 -10.38 -11.77 10.26
CA LEU A 180 -11.18 -10.83 11.05
C LEU A 180 -10.70 -10.76 12.49
N TYR A 181 -10.79 -9.57 13.09
CA TYR A 181 -10.62 -9.37 14.51
C TYR A 181 -11.99 -9.27 15.19
N GLY A 182 -12.15 -9.96 16.32
CA GLY A 182 -13.41 -10.07 17.05
C GLY A 182 -14.39 -11.07 16.42
N THR A 183 -15.47 -11.37 17.15
CA THR A 183 -16.57 -12.21 16.67
C THR A 183 -17.44 -11.42 15.68
N PRO A 184 -17.81 -11.96 14.52
CA PRO A 184 -18.76 -11.32 13.61
C PRO A 184 -20.08 -11.00 14.31
N THR A 185 -20.52 -9.74 14.25
CA THR A 185 -21.79 -9.27 14.84
C THR A 185 -22.80 -8.82 13.78
N GLY A 186 -22.39 -8.73 12.51
CA GLY A 186 -23.27 -8.38 11.39
C GLY A 186 -23.94 -9.62 10.81
N GLY A 187 -25.23 -9.79 11.10
CA GLY A 187 -26.14 -10.75 10.47
C GLY A 187 -27.38 -10.04 9.95
#